data_AF-A0A2V1K0V2-F1
#
_entry.id   AF-A0A2V1K0V2-F1
#
_cell.length_a   1.000
_cell.length_b   1.000
_cell.length_c   1.000
_cell.angle_alpha   90.00
_cell.angle_beta   90.00
_cell.angle_gamma   90.00
#
_symmetry.space_group_name_H-M   'P 1'
#
loop_
_entity.id
_entity.type
_entity.pdbx_description
1 polymer ?
#
loop_
_entity_poly.entity_id
_entity_poly.type
_entity_poly.pdbx_seq_one_letter_code
_entity_poly.pdbx_strand_id
1 'polypeptide(L)'
;MKKSAFIVLLLVLSGCDLKPAPENAARSFSSIQRCLDHVAFDTGERLNITNRTPGRVWGETAEHGLSFRCEGRVTELKQLEVEGRWQRQGK
;
A
#
# COMPACT_ATOMS: atom_id res chain seq x y z
N MET A 1 -54.31 22.63 2.93
CA MET A 1 -53.71 23.30 1.76
C MET A 1 -52.25 22.87 1.66
N LYS A 2 -51.89 22.21 0.55
CA LYS A 2 -50.54 21.73 0.21
C LYS A 2 -49.61 22.90 -0.07
N LYS A 3 -48.39 22.90 0.48
CA LYS A 3 -47.22 23.49 -0.18
C LYS A 3 -46.01 22.60 0.06
N SER A 4 -45.82 21.67 -0.87
CA SER A 4 -44.51 21.07 -1.14
C SER A 4 -43.53 22.17 -1.53
N ALA A 5 -42.34 22.14 -0.96
CA ALA A 5 -41.17 22.78 -1.56
C ALA A 5 -40.11 21.69 -1.74
N PHE A 6 -39.76 21.48 -3.00
CA PHE A 6 -38.76 20.55 -3.53
C PHE A 6 -37.48 21.36 -3.79
N ILE A 7 -36.31 20.72 -3.66
CA ILE A 7 -34.99 21.07 -4.25
C ILE A 7 -34.23 22.16 -3.44
N VAL A 8 -32.99 21.94 -2.97
CA VAL A 8 -31.75 21.91 -3.76
C VAL A 8 -30.73 20.90 -3.24
N LEU A 9 -30.27 20.09 -4.20
CA LEU A 9 -29.11 19.20 -4.25
C LEU A 9 -27.78 20.00 -4.17
N LEU A 10 -26.72 19.33 -3.67
CA LEU A 10 -25.28 19.61 -3.82
C LEU A 10 -24.58 20.16 -2.58
N LEU A 11 -23.86 19.26 -1.90
CA LEU A 11 -22.43 19.48 -1.63
C LEU A 11 -21.69 18.15 -1.88
N VAL A 12 -20.93 18.17 -2.96
CA VAL A 12 -19.92 17.20 -3.37
C VAL A 12 -18.64 17.48 -2.58
N LEU A 13 -17.79 16.45 -2.45
CA LEU A 13 -16.35 16.44 -2.12
C LEU A 13 -16.08 15.69 -0.80
N SER A 14 -15.88 14.37 -0.87
CA SER A 14 -14.59 13.73 -1.19
C SER A 14 -13.61 13.82 -0.02
N GLY A 15 -13.82 12.89 0.90
CA GLY A 15 -12.83 12.44 1.84
C GLY A 15 -13.11 10.98 2.06
N CYS A 16 -12.78 10.13 1.08
CA CYS A 16 -12.32 8.81 1.47
C CYS A 16 -11.13 9.12 2.36
N ASP A 17 -11.35 9.13 3.66
CA ASP A 17 -10.34 9.20 4.70
C ASP A 17 -9.54 7.90 4.53
N LEU A 18 -8.71 7.87 3.49
CA LEU A 18 -7.61 6.94 3.32
C LEU A 18 -6.65 7.34 4.42
N LYS A 19 -7.01 6.97 5.65
CA LYS A 19 -6.12 6.98 6.78
C LYS A 19 -4.85 6.31 6.26
N PRO A 20 -3.69 7.00 6.28
CA PRO A 20 -2.46 6.40 5.77
C PRO A 20 -2.32 5.05 6.45
N ALA A 21 -2.11 4.01 5.64
CA ALA A 21 -2.00 2.66 6.14
C ALA A 21 -1.00 2.63 7.30
N PRO A 22 -1.27 1.85 8.37
CA PRO A 22 -0.44 1.85 9.56
C PRO A 22 1.03 1.67 9.19
N GLU A 23 1.88 2.50 9.78
CA GLU A 23 3.28 2.74 9.40
C GLU A 23 4.21 1.52 9.56
N ASN A 24 3.66 0.35 9.87
CA ASN A 24 4.31 -0.93 10.08
C ASN A 24 3.42 -2.09 9.62
N ALA A 25 2.90 -2.04 8.39
CA ALA A 25 2.10 -3.13 7.85
C ALA A 25 3.03 -4.25 7.33
N ALA A 26 3.02 -5.40 8.01
CA ALA A 26 3.53 -6.66 7.46
C ALA A 26 2.36 -7.42 6.81
N ARG A 27 2.49 -7.78 5.54
CA ARG A 27 1.46 -8.55 4.81
C ARG A 27 2.10 -9.65 3.98
N SER A 28 1.37 -10.75 3.82
CA SER A 28 1.79 -11.92 3.06
C SER A 28 1.19 -11.93 1.66
N PHE A 29 1.98 -12.33 0.67
CA PHE A 29 1.65 -12.32 -0.75
C PHE A 29 2.11 -13.61 -1.42
N SER A 30 1.46 -13.98 -2.53
CA SER A 30 1.84 -15.15 -3.32
C SER A 30 3.05 -14.92 -4.23
N SER A 31 3.46 -13.66 -4.45
CA SER A 31 4.62 -13.33 -5.30
C SER A 31 5.19 -11.95 -4.98
N ILE A 32 6.43 -11.72 -5.39
CA ILE A 32 7.10 -10.42 -5.27
C ILE A 32 6.34 -9.36 -6.05
N GLN A 33 5.83 -9.68 -7.24
CA GLN A 33 5.07 -8.72 -8.04
C GLN A 33 3.78 -8.28 -7.34
N ARG A 34 3.02 -9.23 -6.78
CA ARG A 34 1.82 -8.92 -5.98
C ARG A 34 2.14 -8.04 -4.78
N CYS A 35 3.26 -8.28 -4.11
CA CYS A 35 3.72 -7.42 -3.03
C CYS A 35 4.01 -5.99 -3.51
N LEU A 36 4.74 -5.82 -4.62
CA LEU A 36 5.06 -4.50 -5.18
C LEU A 36 3.80 -3.76 -5.65
N ASP A 37 2.91 -4.44 -6.35
CA ASP A 37 1.63 -3.85 -6.81
C ASP A 37 0.79 -3.40 -5.61
N HIS A 38 0.78 -4.20 -4.54
CA HIS A 38 0.09 -3.84 -3.30
C HIS A 38 0.72 -2.63 -2.63
N VAL A 39 2.04 -2.58 -2.48
CA VAL A 39 2.72 -1.41 -1.86
C VAL A 39 2.40 -0.15 -2.65
N ALA A 40 2.50 -0.17 -3.98
CA ALA A 40 2.18 0.97 -4.83
C ALA A 40 0.71 1.40 -4.70
N PHE A 41 -0.22 0.44 -4.60
CA PHE A 41 -1.63 0.72 -4.39
C PHE A 41 -1.94 1.30 -3.00
N ASP A 42 -1.33 0.73 -1.96
CA ASP A 42 -1.55 1.07 -0.55
C ASP A 42 -0.99 2.46 -0.21
N THR A 43 0.18 2.82 -0.79
CA THR A 43 0.78 4.14 -0.63
C THR A 43 0.27 5.17 -1.64
N GLY A 44 -0.29 4.71 -2.77
CA GLY A 44 -0.64 5.58 -3.89
C GLY A 44 0.57 6.17 -4.62
N GLU A 45 1.78 5.64 -4.37
CA GLU A 45 3.02 6.20 -4.87
C GLU A 45 3.75 5.28 -5.84
N ARG A 46 4.57 5.90 -6.71
CA ARG A 46 5.52 5.16 -7.54
C ARG A 46 6.65 4.59 -6.67
N LEU A 47 7.02 3.33 -6.93
CA LEU A 47 8.13 2.68 -6.23
C LEU A 47 9.46 2.93 -6.94
N ASN A 48 10.45 3.44 -6.21
CA ASN A 48 11.84 3.51 -6.64
C ASN A 48 12.59 2.31 -6.07
N ILE A 49 12.77 1.26 -6.89
CA ILE A 49 13.50 0.06 -6.49
C ILE A 49 14.99 0.37 -6.42
N THR A 50 15.61 0.21 -5.24
CA THR A 50 17.03 0.45 -5.04
C THR A 50 17.85 -0.85 -5.04
N ASN A 51 17.24 -1.99 -4.73
CA ASN A 51 17.91 -3.28 -4.78
C ASN A 51 16.96 -4.40 -5.19
N ARG A 52 17.47 -5.29 -6.06
CA ARG A 52 16.80 -6.51 -6.49
C ARG A 52 17.80 -7.66 -6.39
N THR A 53 17.55 -8.58 -5.48
CA THR A 53 18.22 -9.89 -5.41
C THR A 53 17.20 -11.00 -5.61
N PRO A 54 17.64 -12.22 -5.97
CA PRO A 54 16.73 -13.36 -6.05
C PRO A 54 15.94 -13.53 -4.74
N GLY A 55 14.62 -13.51 -4.83
CA GLY A 55 13.73 -13.64 -3.67
C GLY A 55 13.59 -12.40 -2.79
N ARG A 56 14.24 -11.26 -3.09
CA ARG A 56 14.10 -10.05 -2.27
C ARG A 56 14.20 -8.77 -3.11
N VAL A 57 13.26 -7.86 -2.87
CA VAL A 57 13.25 -6.52 -3.48
C VAL A 57 13.05 -5.49 -2.37
N TRP A 58 13.83 -4.41 -2.39
CA TRP A 58 13.59 -3.27 -1.50
C TRP A 58 13.82 -1.95 -2.24
N GLY A 59 13.24 -0.89 -1.70
CA GLY A 59 13.29 0.43 -2.28
C GLY A 59 12.61 1.47 -1.41
N GLU A 60 12.34 2.62 -2.00
CA GLU A 60 11.63 3.72 -1.37
C GLU A 60 10.49 4.20 -2.27
N THR A 61 9.43 4.73 -1.69
CA THR A 61 8.39 5.43 -2.45
C THR A 61 8.90 6.80 -2.91
N ALA A 62 8.43 7.26 -4.06
CA ALA A 62 9.00 8.43 -4.73
C ALA A 62 8.72 9.77 -4.04
N GLU A 63 7.62 9.90 -3.30
CA GLU A 63 7.17 11.19 -2.77
C GLU A 63 7.43 11.33 -1.28
N HIS A 64 7.08 10.30 -0.51
CA HIS A 64 7.15 10.35 0.95
C HIS A 64 8.36 9.62 1.53
N GLY A 65 9.18 8.97 0.69
CA GLY A 65 10.39 8.26 1.13
C GLY A 65 10.11 7.06 2.04
N LEU A 66 8.95 6.43 1.89
CA LEU A 66 8.62 5.21 2.64
C LEU A 66 9.52 4.09 2.17
N SER A 67 10.33 3.52 3.05
CA SER A 67 11.12 2.34 2.74
C SER A 67 10.20 1.12 2.68
N PHE A 68 10.28 0.35 1.59
CA PHE A 68 9.54 -0.90 1.44
C PHE A 68 10.48 -2.08 1.21
N ARG A 69 10.02 -3.27 1.57
CA ARG A 69 10.71 -4.55 1.36
C ARG A 69 9.68 -5.63 1.03
N CYS A 70 9.91 -6.36 -0.05
CA CYS A 70 9.22 -7.60 -0.42
C CYS A 70 10.23 -8.74 -0.38
N GLU A 71 10.02 -9.74 0.47
CA GLU A 71 10.95 -10.83 0.69
C GLU A 71 10.25 -12.19 0.66
N GLY A 72 10.66 -13.04 -0.27
CA GLY A 72 10.27 -14.44 -0.32
C GLY A 72 10.87 -15.24 0.82
N ARG A 73 10.04 -16.02 1.49
CA ARG A 73 10.39 -16.97 2.54
C ARG A 73 9.74 -18.31 2.22
N VAL A 74 10.47 -19.38 2.50
CA VAL A 74 9.90 -20.72 2.44
C VAL A 74 9.32 -21.01 3.82
N THR A 75 8.02 -21.25 3.89
CA THR A 75 7.33 -21.60 5.13
C THR A 75 7.72 -23.02 5.57
N GLU A 76 7.38 -23.40 6.80
CA GLU A 76 7.55 -24.79 7.29
C GLU A 76 6.84 -25.81 6.39
N LEU A 77 5.72 -25.41 5.78
CA LEU A 77 4.98 -26.19 4.78
C LEU A 77 5.64 -26.28 3.39
N LYS A 78 6.88 -25.80 3.23
CA LYS A 78 7.61 -25.69 1.95
C LYS A 78 6.87 -24.86 0.88
N GLN A 79 5.97 -23.99 1.28
CA GLN A 79 5.30 -23.05 0.38
C GLN A 79 6.13 -21.76 0.31
N LEU A 80 6.22 -21.19 -0.88
CA LEU A 80 6.83 -19.87 -1.06
C LEU A 80 5.80 -18.81 -0.68
N GLU A 81 6.13 -18.02 0.34
CA GLU A 81 5.34 -16.87 0.78
C GLU A 81 6.20 -15.62 0.65
N VAL A 82 5.61 -14.51 0.22
CA VAL A 82 6.31 -13.23 0.14
C VAL A 82 5.80 -12.31 1.23
N GLU A 83 6.68 -11.89 2.11
CA GLU A 83 6.38 -10.90 3.12
C GLU A 83 6.71 -9.49 2.60
N GLY A 84 5.70 -8.62 2.58
CA GLY A 84 5.82 -7.19 2.30
C GLY A 84 5.82 -6.38 3.59
N ARG A 85 6.74 -5.44 3.72
CA ARG A 85 6.82 -4.46 4.83
C ARG A 85 7.10 -3.07 4.27
N TRP A 86 6.44 -2.04 4.80
CA TRP A 86 6.73 -0.63 4.48
C TRP A 86 6.59 0.25 5.72
N GLN A 87 7.50 1.22 5.87
CA GLN A 87 7.56 2.15 6.99
C GLN A 87 8.22 3.49 6.59
N ARG A 88 7.90 4.58 7.29
CA ARG A 88 8.69 5.83 7.18
C ARG A 88 10.07 5.59 7.78
N GLN A 89 11.11 6.11 7.12
CA GLN A 89 12.39 6.26 7.82
C GLN A 89 12.16 7.22 8.98
N GLY A 90 12.29 6.71 10.21
CA GLY A 90 12.40 7.55 11.40
C GLY A 90 13.61 8.45 11.23
N LYS A 91 13.35 9.76 11.20
CA LYS A 91 14.38 10.80 11.11
C LYS A 91 15.17 10.89 12.41
#